data_AF-D3JZ63-F1
#
_entry.id   AF-D3JZ63-F1
#
_cell.length_a   1.000
_cell.length_b   1.000
_cell.length_c   1.000
_cell.angle_alpha   90.00
_cell.angle_beta   90.00
_cell.angle_gamma   90.00
#
_symmetry.space_group_name_H-M   'P 1'
#
loop_
_entity.id
_entity.type
_entity.pdbx_description
1 polymer ?
#
loop_
_entity_poly.entity_id
_entity_poly.type
_entity_poly.pdbx_seq_one_letter_code
_entity_poly.pdbx_strand_id
1 'polypeptide(L)'
;CTGYLQKVLNQQLTNHIRETLPQLRNNLQSQLLSMEKEVTEYRNIRPDDPSYKTKALLLTVQKFETEFCQAIDGTGSEIGTHTLSGGALINKIFHERFPYELVKIECDEKQLRTEISYAIKNIHGIRTGLFTPDMAFETIVRKQIDKLKGPTIKCIDLVISELIKVVHDCTAKMENFPRLREEIERIVTQQLKEKEVRTKDQLIMLVNIQLSYMNTNHEDFIGFANAEQKSSDSGKNKLGNQIIRKGWLTIQNIPVLRSGGRDFWFMLNTDTLTWYK
;
A
#
# COMPACT_ATOMS: atom_id res chain seq x y z
N CYS A 1 -54.60 63.91 -20.08
CA CYS A 1 -53.17 63.55 -20.07
C CYS A 1 -52.88 62.05 -19.89
N THR A 2 -53.87 61.20 -19.62
CA THR A 2 -53.69 59.76 -19.33
C THR A 2 -53.70 58.83 -20.55
N GLY A 3 -54.38 59.18 -21.65
CA GLY A 3 -54.50 58.31 -22.83
C GLY A 3 -53.23 58.17 -23.67
N TYR A 4 -52.37 59.20 -23.70
CA TYR A 4 -51.08 59.14 -24.42
C TYR A 4 -50.09 58.22 -23.71
N LEU A 5 -49.98 58.32 -22.37
CA LEU A 5 -49.14 57.44 -21.56
C LEU A 5 -49.57 55.97 -21.69
N GLN A 6 -50.88 55.71 -21.71
CA GLN A 6 -51.41 54.36 -21.92
C GLN A 6 -51.01 53.79 -23.30
N LYS A 7 -51.04 54.59 -24.37
CA LYS A 7 -50.57 54.17 -25.70
C LYS A 7 -49.07 53.91 -25.74
N VAL A 8 -48.27 54.78 -25.13
CA VAL A 8 -46.79 54.64 -25.10
C VAL A 8 -46.36 53.41 -24.30
N LEU A 9 -46.97 53.16 -23.14
CA LEU A 9 -46.72 51.95 -22.34
C LEU A 9 -47.11 50.68 -23.08
N ASN A 10 -48.27 50.67 -23.75
CA ASN A 10 -48.70 49.50 -24.53
C ASN A 10 -47.75 49.23 -25.71
N GLN A 11 -47.22 50.28 -26.32
CA GLN A 11 -46.27 50.17 -27.43
C GLN A 11 -44.89 49.72 -26.95
N GLN A 12 -44.39 50.23 -25.83
CA GLN A 12 -43.16 49.75 -25.20
C GLN A 12 -43.27 48.27 -24.79
N LEU A 13 -44.38 47.88 -24.17
CA LEU A 13 -44.64 46.49 -23.79
C LEU A 13 -44.68 45.59 -25.02
N THR A 14 -45.41 45.99 -26.07
CA THR A 14 -45.52 45.19 -27.30
C THR A 14 -44.18 45.03 -28.01
N ASN A 15 -43.36 46.09 -28.04
CA ASN A 15 -42.02 46.04 -28.62
C ASN A 15 -41.08 45.16 -27.79
N HIS A 16 -41.11 45.31 -26.45
CA HIS A 16 -40.30 44.49 -25.56
C HIS A 16 -40.69 43.00 -25.63
N ILE A 17 -41.99 42.67 -25.71
CA ILE A 17 -42.46 41.31 -25.94
C ILE A 17 -41.92 40.78 -27.27
N ARG A 18 -41.95 41.58 -28.35
CA ARG A 18 -41.44 41.18 -29.67
C ARG A 18 -39.92 40.96 -29.67
N GLU A 19 -39.17 41.75 -28.92
CA GLU A 19 -37.72 41.64 -28.80
C GLU A 19 -37.28 40.45 -27.93
N THR A 20 -38.04 40.11 -26.90
CA THR A 20 -37.71 39.03 -25.95
C THR A 20 -38.21 37.65 -26.40
N LEU A 21 -39.26 37.59 -27.23
CA LEU A 21 -39.84 36.35 -27.76
C LEU A 21 -38.85 35.42 -28.48
N PRO A 22 -37.98 35.91 -29.38
CA PRO A 22 -37.00 35.07 -30.07
C PRO A 22 -36.02 34.42 -29.10
N GLN A 23 -35.57 35.15 -28.09
CA GLN A 23 -34.63 34.65 -27.10
C GLN A 23 -35.29 33.63 -26.16
N LEU A 24 -36.53 33.88 -25.73
CA LEU A 24 -37.31 32.91 -24.97
C LEU A 24 -37.55 31.63 -25.78
N ARG A 25 -37.90 31.75 -27.07
CA ARG A 25 -38.08 30.59 -27.97
C ARG A 25 -36.79 29.77 -28.08
N ASN A 26 -35.64 30.40 -28.27
CA ASN A 26 -34.37 29.70 -28.37
C ASN A 26 -33.98 29.00 -27.06
N ASN A 27 -34.23 29.63 -25.92
CA ASN A 27 -34.01 29.02 -24.61
C ASN A 27 -34.92 27.82 -24.38
N LEU A 28 -36.22 27.95 -24.68
CA LEU A 28 -37.18 26.85 -24.59
C LEU A 28 -36.84 25.71 -25.55
N GLN A 29 -36.39 26.02 -26.76
CA GLN A 29 -35.98 25.01 -27.73
C GLN A 29 -34.73 24.26 -27.28
N SER A 30 -33.76 24.94 -26.66
CA SER A 30 -32.56 24.32 -26.08
C SER A 30 -32.91 23.43 -24.89
N GLN A 31 -33.79 23.89 -24.00
CA GLN A 31 -34.29 23.10 -22.87
C GLN A 31 -35.09 21.88 -23.35
N LEU A 32 -35.95 22.05 -24.36
CA LEU A 32 -36.73 20.97 -24.95
C LEU A 32 -35.83 19.91 -25.57
N LEU A 33 -34.77 20.29 -26.30
CA LEU A 33 -33.78 19.34 -26.84
C LEU A 33 -33.05 18.54 -25.74
N SER A 34 -32.70 19.19 -24.63
CA SER A 34 -32.10 18.50 -23.48
C SER A 34 -33.07 17.50 -22.86
N MET A 35 -34.32 17.92 -22.63
CA MET A 35 -35.35 17.07 -22.06
C MET A 35 -35.77 15.94 -23.00
N GLU A 36 -35.81 16.16 -24.32
CA GLU A 36 -36.12 15.12 -25.30
C GLU A 36 -35.09 13.99 -25.28
N LYS A 37 -33.82 14.31 -25.00
CA LYS A 37 -32.75 13.30 -24.86
C LYS A 37 -32.98 12.41 -23.64
N GLU A 38 -33.42 12.97 -22.51
CA GLU A 38 -33.80 12.20 -21.33
C GLU A 38 -35.12 11.44 -21.58
N VAL A 39 -36.14 12.10 -22.11
CA VAL A 39 -37.47 11.52 -22.37
C VAL A 39 -37.40 10.37 -23.38
N THR A 40 -36.48 10.39 -24.34
CA THR A 40 -36.29 9.26 -25.27
C THR A 40 -35.79 8.00 -24.57
N GLU A 41 -35.01 8.12 -23.49
CA GLU A 41 -34.67 6.98 -22.63
C GLU A 41 -35.91 6.44 -21.90
N TYR A 42 -36.83 7.32 -21.52
CA TYR A 42 -38.09 6.95 -20.85
C TYR A 42 -39.22 6.52 -21.78
N ARG A 43 -39.19 6.88 -23.06
CA ARG A 43 -40.30 6.71 -24.03
C ARG A 43 -40.65 5.25 -24.32
N ASN A 44 -39.67 4.37 -24.18
CA ASN A 44 -39.83 2.93 -24.40
C ASN A 44 -40.11 2.14 -23.11
N ILE A 45 -40.34 2.83 -21.99
CA ILE A 45 -40.56 2.20 -20.69
C ILE A 45 -42.04 1.92 -20.52
N ARG A 46 -42.41 0.64 -20.59
CA ARG A 46 -43.64 0.15 -19.97
C ARG A 46 -43.29 -0.30 -18.55
N PRO A 47 -43.92 0.25 -17.49
CA PRO A 47 -43.63 -0.11 -16.09
C PRO A 47 -43.76 -1.61 -15.79
N ASP A 48 -44.56 -2.31 -16.58
CA ASP A 48 -44.93 -3.71 -16.39
C ASP A 48 -44.27 -4.69 -17.37
N ASP A 49 -43.37 -4.22 -18.26
CA ASP A 49 -42.64 -5.10 -19.18
C ASP A 49 -41.42 -5.72 -18.47
N PRO A 50 -41.36 -7.05 -18.31
CA PRO A 50 -40.21 -7.74 -17.72
C PRO A 50 -38.89 -7.44 -18.43
N SER A 51 -38.94 -7.20 -19.75
CA SER A 51 -37.76 -6.94 -20.59
C SER A 51 -37.04 -5.66 -20.19
N TYR A 52 -37.78 -4.64 -19.76
CA TYR A 52 -37.22 -3.39 -19.28
C TYR A 52 -36.51 -3.57 -17.94
N LYS A 53 -37.12 -4.31 -17.01
CA LYS A 53 -36.54 -4.61 -15.68
C LYS A 53 -35.23 -5.39 -15.82
N THR A 54 -35.19 -6.39 -16.69
CA THR A 54 -33.97 -7.16 -16.98
C THR A 54 -32.89 -6.28 -17.63
N LYS A 55 -33.26 -5.41 -18.56
CA LYS A 55 -32.31 -4.49 -19.21
C LYS A 55 -31.73 -3.48 -18.21
N ALA A 56 -32.55 -2.87 -17.36
CA ALA A 56 -32.12 -1.92 -16.34
C ALA A 56 -31.18 -2.57 -15.31
N LEU A 57 -31.50 -3.78 -14.87
CA LEU A 57 -30.64 -4.59 -14.01
C LEU A 57 -29.27 -4.84 -14.67
N LEU A 58 -29.28 -5.32 -15.91
CA LEU A 58 -28.06 -5.64 -16.65
C LEU A 58 -27.17 -4.41 -16.85
N LEU A 59 -27.74 -3.27 -17.25
CA LEU A 59 -26.97 -2.04 -17.43
C LEU A 59 -26.38 -1.52 -16.12
N THR A 60 -27.12 -1.65 -15.01
CA THR A 60 -26.66 -1.21 -13.69
C THR A 60 -25.50 -2.08 -13.20
N VAL A 61 -25.60 -3.40 -13.39
CA VAL A 61 -24.52 -4.35 -13.04
C VAL A 61 -23.29 -4.17 -13.93
N GLN A 62 -23.46 -3.95 -15.24
CA GLN A 62 -22.33 -3.67 -16.13
C GLN A 62 -21.63 -2.35 -15.80
N LYS A 63 -22.41 -1.33 -15.43
CA LYS A 63 -21.87 -0.05 -14.96
C LYS A 63 -21.06 -0.25 -13.67
N PHE A 64 -21.59 -1.01 -12.72
CA PHE A 64 -20.86 -1.38 -11.50
C PHE A 64 -19.52 -2.04 -11.78
N GLU A 65 -19.53 -3.08 -12.61
CA GLU A 65 -18.33 -3.84 -12.98
C GLU A 65 -17.27 -2.91 -13.58
N THR A 66 -17.69 -2.06 -14.53
CA THR A 66 -16.80 -1.11 -15.20
C THR A 66 -16.19 -0.14 -14.20
N GLU A 67 -17.00 0.44 -13.33
CA GLU A 67 -16.52 1.40 -12.32
C GLU A 67 -15.62 0.74 -11.27
N PHE A 68 -15.94 -0.48 -10.85
CA PHE A 68 -15.13 -1.24 -9.90
C PHE A 68 -13.74 -1.56 -10.49
N CYS A 69 -13.70 -2.06 -11.73
CA CYS A 69 -12.44 -2.30 -12.43
C CYS A 69 -11.65 -1.00 -12.62
N GLN A 70 -12.31 0.10 -13.01
CA GLN A 70 -11.65 1.41 -13.16
C GLN A 70 -11.08 1.95 -11.85
N ALA A 71 -11.75 1.72 -10.72
CA ALA A 71 -11.27 2.14 -9.39
C ALA A 71 -10.04 1.33 -8.93
N ILE A 72 -9.94 0.06 -9.35
CA ILE A 72 -8.79 -0.80 -9.06
C ILE A 72 -7.63 -0.54 -10.02
N ASP A 73 -7.90 -0.41 -11.31
CA ASP A 73 -6.88 -0.21 -12.34
C ASP A 73 -6.38 1.24 -12.40
N GLY A 74 -7.11 2.18 -11.78
CA GLY A 74 -6.80 3.61 -11.82
C GLY A 74 -7.10 4.27 -13.17
N THR A 75 -7.99 3.67 -13.98
CA THR A 75 -8.37 4.16 -15.32
C THR A 75 -9.67 4.98 -15.32
N GLY A 76 -10.16 5.35 -14.12
CA GLY A 76 -11.37 6.16 -13.96
C GLY A 76 -11.27 7.53 -14.65
N SER A 77 -12.37 7.96 -15.26
CA SER A 77 -12.47 9.26 -15.95
C SER A 77 -12.39 10.45 -14.98
N GLU A 78 -12.75 10.24 -13.72
CA GLU A 78 -12.66 11.22 -12.63
C GLU A 78 -11.58 10.77 -11.65
N ILE A 79 -10.42 11.42 -11.69
CA ILE A 79 -9.31 11.12 -10.78
C ILE A 79 -9.46 12.00 -9.54
N GLY A 80 -9.73 11.39 -8.39
CA GLY A 80 -9.75 12.08 -7.10
C GLY A 80 -8.36 12.61 -6.74
N THR A 81 -8.22 13.93 -6.64
CA THR A 81 -6.94 14.61 -6.36
C THR A 81 -6.63 14.78 -4.88
N HIS A 82 -7.57 14.44 -4.00
CA HIS A 82 -7.49 14.75 -2.57
C HIS A 82 -6.98 13.59 -1.72
N THR A 83 -7.25 12.34 -2.10
CA THR A 83 -6.91 11.14 -1.32
C THR A 83 -6.51 9.98 -2.24
N LEU A 84 -5.54 9.18 -1.78
CA LEU A 84 -5.25 7.88 -2.39
C LEU A 84 -6.46 6.96 -2.20
N SER A 85 -6.92 6.32 -3.27
CA SER A 85 -8.08 5.42 -3.23
C SER A 85 -7.85 4.20 -4.12
N GLY A 86 -8.55 3.11 -3.79
CA GLY A 86 -8.61 1.89 -4.59
C GLY A 86 -7.24 1.31 -4.91
N GLY A 87 -6.95 1.16 -6.20
CA GLY A 87 -5.70 0.55 -6.69
C GLY A 87 -4.43 1.19 -6.17
N ALA A 88 -4.41 2.52 -6.04
CA ALA A 88 -3.23 3.25 -5.57
C ALA A 88 -2.90 2.92 -4.10
N LEU A 89 -3.93 2.74 -3.25
CA LEU A 89 -3.72 2.35 -1.86
C LEU A 89 -3.29 0.88 -1.74
N ILE A 90 -3.84 -0.01 -2.57
CA ILE A 90 -3.40 -1.40 -2.65
C ILE A 90 -1.91 -1.49 -3.05
N ASN A 91 -1.50 -0.69 -4.04
CA ASN A 91 -0.10 -0.59 -4.45
C ASN A 91 0.79 -0.14 -3.28
N LYS A 92 0.38 0.92 -2.55
CA LYS A 92 1.06 1.37 -1.33
C LYS A 92 1.15 0.29 -0.25
N ILE A 93 0.10 -0.52 -0.07
CA ILE A 93 0.12 -1.62 0.89
C ILE A 93 1.22 -2.64 0.52
N PHE A 94 1.32 -3.00 -0.76
CA PHE A 94 2.31 -3.97 -1.21
C PHE A 94 3.74 -3.45 -1.23
N HIS A 95 3.96 -2.19 -1.62
CA HIS A 95 5.31 -1.67 -1.87
C HIS A 95 5.88 -0.80 -0.76
N GLU A 96 5.05 -0.26 0.14
CA GLU A 96 5.52 0.52 1.28
C GLU A 96 5.21 -0.18 2.60
N ARG A 97 3.95 -0.56 2.81
CA ARG A 97 3.52 -1.06 4.13
C ARG A 97 4.03 -2.46 4.43
N PHE A 98 3.95 -3.37 3.47
CA PHE A 98 4.37 -4.75 3.66
C PHE A 98 5.90 -4.86 3.87
N PRO A 99 6.77 -4.24 3.03
CA PRO A 99 8.20 -4.21 3.29
C PRO A 99 8.55 -3.58 4.64
N TYR A 100 7.86 -2.51 5.03
CA TYR A 100 8.05 -1.90 6.35
C TYR A 100 7.74 -2.88 7.49
N GLU A 101 6.64 -3.63 7.41
CA GLU A 101 6.28 -4.61 8.44
C GLU A 101 7.29 -5.78 8.46
N LEU A 102 7.87 -6.16 7.32
CA LEU A 102 8.94 -7.15 7.24
C LEU A 102 10.23 -6.67 7.92
N VAL A 103 10.66 -5.44 7.65
CA VAL A 103 11.84 -4.84 8.30
C VAL A 103 11.64 -4.73 9.81
N LYS A 104 10.41 -4.41 10.25
CA LYS A 104 10.06 -4.34 11.67
C LYS A 104 10.18 -5.68 12.39
N ILE A 105 10.27 -6.81 11.69
CA ILE A 105 10.73 -8.09 12.26
C ILE A 105 12.24 -7.98 12.50
N GLU A 106 12.67 -6.99 13.27
CA GLU A 106 14.05 -6.89 13.71
C GLU A 106 14.33 -8.00 14.72
N CYS A 107 15.41 -8.73 14.48
CA CYS A 107 15.95 -9.65 15.47
C CYS A 107 16.75 -8.82 16.47
N ASP A 108 16.33 -8.78 17.74
CA ASP A 108 17.20 -8.35 18.82
C ASP A 108 18.43 -9.26 18.82
N GLU A 109 19.57 -8.73 18.37
CA GLU A 109 20.81 -9.50 18.22
C GLU A 109 21.23 -10.17 19.53
N LYS A 110 20.97 -9.54 20.67
CA LYS A 110 21.34 -10.11 21.98
C LYS A 110 20.47 -11.32 22.30
N GLN A 111 19.17 -11.22 22.03
CA GLN A 111 18.25 -12.35 22.18
C GLN A 111 18.60 -13.47 21.20
N LEU A 112 18.83 -13.15 19.93
CA LEU A 112 19.18 -14.14 18.92
C LEU A 112 20.46 -14.91 19.27
N ARG A 113 21.52 -14.21 19.72
CA ARG A 113 22.76 -14.85 20.19
C ARG A 113 22.52 -15.77 21.38
N THR A 114 21.64 -15.37 22.29
CA THR A 114 21.25 -16.17 23.45
C THR A 114 20.49 -17.42 23.02
N GLU A 115 19.54 -17.29 22.10
CA GLU A 115 18.79 -18.41 21.52
C GLU A 115 19.70 -19.39 20.79
N ILE A 116 20.65 -18.91 19.98
CA ILE A 116 21.65 -19.73 19.31
C ILE A 116 22.48 -20.51 20.34
N SER A 117 22.96 -19.84 21.39
CA SER A 117 23.74 -20.47 22.46
C SER A 117 22.97 -21.60 23.14
N TYR A 118 21.69 -21.37 23.46
CA TYR A 118 20.83 -22.40 24.04
C TYR A 118 20.54 -23.54 23.06
N ALA A 119 20.25 -23.25 21.79
CA ALA A 119 20.00 -24.27 20.77
C ALA A 119 21.20 -25.21 20.61
N ILE A 120 22.41 -24.64 20.49
CA ILE A 120 23.65 -25.41 20.37
C ILE A 120 23.88 -26.27 21.62
N LYS A 121 23.75 -25.70 22.83
CA LYS A 121 23.93 -26.45 24.08
C LYS A 121 22.92 -27.59 24.22
N ASN A 122 21.65 -27.34 23.89
CA ASN A 122 20.59 -28.33 24.01
C ASN A 122 20.76 -29.48 23.00
N ILE A 123 21.20 -29.19 21.77
CA ILE A 123 21.45 -30.23 20.76
C ILE A 123 22.65 -31.11 21.14
N HIS A 124 23.70 -30.52 21.70
CA HIS A 124 24.85 -31.29 22.18
C HIS A 124 24.53 -32.12 23.44
N GLY A 125 23.65 -31.61 24.30
CA GLY A 125 23.26 -32.26 25.55
C GLY A 125 24.48 -32.52 26.43
N ILE A 126 24.69 -33.79 26.79
CA ILE A 126 25.82 -34.22 27.63
C ILE A 126 27.14 -34.37 26.87
N ARG A 127 27.13 -34.31 25.53
CA ARG A 127 28.32 -34.52 24.70
C ARG A 127 29.06 -33.20 24.52
N THR A 128 30.39 -33.22 24.60
CA THR A 128 31.21 -32.07 24.19
C THR A 128 31.24 -32.01 22.66
N GLY A 129 30.51 -31.05 22.10
CA GLY A 129 30.48 -30.80 20.66
C GLY A 129 31.74 -30.15 20.14
N LEU A 130 32.40 -30.78 19.16
CA LEU A 130 33.55 -30.18 18.46
C LEU A 130 33.10 -29.25 17.30
N PHE A 131 31.89 -29.47 16.78
CA PHE A 131 31.33 -28.74 15.63
C PHE A 131 29.94 -28.21 15.96
N THR A 132 29.55 -27.08 15.36
CA THR A 132 28.18 -26.56 15.46
C THR A 132 27.22 -27.47 14.69
N PRO A 133 26.15 -28.00 15.30
CA PRO A 133 25.21 -28.89 14.62
C PRO A 133 24.38 -28.13 13.59
N ASP A 134 24.20 -28.71 12.40
CA ASP A 134 23.32 -28.14 11.35
C ASP A 134 21.90 -27.93 11.86
N MET A 135 21.41 -28.83 12.72
CA MET A 135 20.09 -28.72 13.37
C MET A 135 19.93 -27.42 14.17
N ALA A 136 21.00 -26.86 14.73
CA ALA A 136 20.94 -25.60 15.49
C ALA A 136 20.65 -24.43 14.54
N PHE A 137 21.40 -24.38 13.43
CA PHE A 137 21.17 -23.41 12.36
C PHE A 137 19.75 -23.55 11.81
N GLU A 138 19.34 -24.77 11.46
CA GLU A 138 18.01 -25.03 10.94
C GLU A 138 16.90 -24.55 11.89
N THR A 139 17.01 -24.88 13.18
CA THR A 139 16.00 -24.51 14.18
C THR A 139 15.84 -23.00 14.30
N ILE A 140 16.96 -22.28 14.34
CA ILE A 140 16.96 -20.82 14.47
C ILE A 140 16.40 -20.16 13.21
N VAL A 141 16.83 -20.60 12.02
CA VAL A 141 16.35 -20.03 10.76
C VAL A 141 14.87 -20.31 10.54
N ARG A 142 14.40 -21.54 10.80
CA ARG A 142 12.97 -21.90 10.76
C ARG A 142 12.14 -20.98 11.66
N LYS A 143 12.63 -20.70 12.88
CA LYS A 143 11.96 -19.78 13.80
C LYS A 143 11.85 -18.35 13.26
N GLN A 144 12.84 -17.87 12.49
CA GLN A 144 12.75 -16.55 11.87
C GLN A 144 11.84 -16.52 10.66
N ILE A 145 11.89 -17.54 9.80
CA ILE A 145 11.01 -17.64 8.62
C ILE A 145 9.54 -17.74 9.06
N ASP A 146 9.24 -18.46 10.14
CA ASP A 146 7.86 -18.61 10.63
C ASP A 146 7.22 -17.28 11.06
N LYS A 147 8.03 -16.33 11.56
CA LYS A 147 7.56 -14.97 11.91
C LYS A 147 7.00 -14.20 10.71
N LEU A 148 7.36 -14.57 9.47
CA LEU A 148 6.86 -13.94 8.26
C LEU A 148 5.36 -14.18 8.04
N LYS A 149 4.77 -15.22 8.65
CA LYS A 149 3.32 -15.48 8.52
C LYS A 149 2.47 -14.31 9.01
N GLY A 150 2.87 -13.71 10.14
CA GLY A 150 2.17 -12.57 10.75
C GLY A 150 1.98 -11.37 9.81
N PRO A 151 3.05 -10.75 9.29
CA PRO A 151 2.94 -9.63 8.37
C PRO A 151 2.27 -10.01 7.04
N THR A 152 2.44 -11.24 6.54
CA THR A 152 1.76 -11.69 5.31
C THR A 152 0.25 -11.72 5.49
N ILE A 153 -0.26 -12.27 6.60
CA ILE A 153 -1.71 -12.27 6.88
C ILE A 153 -2.22 -10.83 7.03
N LYS A 154 -1.50 -9.99 7.79
CA LYS A 154 -1.86 -8.59 8.00
C LYS A 154 -1.90 -7.78 6.69
N CYS A 155 -1.02 -8.08 5.74
CA CYS A 155 -1.03 -7.46 4.42
C CYS A 155 -2.34 -7.77 3.68
N ILE A 156 -2.79 -9.04 3.69
CA ILE A 156 -4.05 -9.46 3.07
C ILE A 156 -5.24 -8.78 3.73
N ASP A 157 -5.26 -8.69 5.06
CA ASP A 157 -6.33 -8.01 5.81
C ASP A 157 -6.50 -6.56 5.37
N LEU A 158 -5.39 -5.85 5.19
CA LEU A 158 -5.38 -4.47 4.72
C LEU A 158 -5.89 -4.35 3.28
N VAL A 159 -5.49 -5.27 2.39
CA VAL A 159 -5.95 -5.28 0.99
C VAL A 159 -7.45 -5.55 0.92
N ILE A 160 -7.96 -6.54 1.66
CA ILE A 160 -9.40 -6.87 1.68
C ILE A 160 -10.20 -5.72 2.27
N SER A 161 -9.71 -5.10 3.35
CA SER A 161 -10.36 -3.91 3.91
C SER A 161 -10.47 -2.78 2.89
N GLU A 162 -9.47 -2.60 2.03
CA GLU A 162 -9.51 -1.58 0.98
C GLU A 162 -10.45 -1.96 -0.16
N LEU A 163 -10.43 -3.22 -0.62
CA LEU A 163 -11.36 -3.71 -1.64
C LEU A 163 -12.82 -3.55 -1.20
N ILE A 164 -13.15 -3.83 0.06
CA ILE A 164 -14.51 -3.63 0.59
C ILE A 164 -14.92 -2.16 0.55
N LYS A 165 -14.01 -1.21 0.83
CA LYS A 165 -14.32 0.23 0.69
C LYS A 165 -14.61 0.60 -0.75
N VAL A 166 -13.81 0.11 -1.69
CA VAL A 166 -14.04 0.34 -3.13
C VAL A 166 -15.42 -0.17 -3.54
N VAL A 167 -15.82 -1.36 -3.09
CA VAL A 167 -17.18 -1.88 -3.34
C VAL A 167 -18.24 -0.93 -2.78
N HIS A 168 -18.06 -0.44 -1.56
CA HIS A 168 -19.00 0.49 -0.94
C HIS A 168 -19.12 1.81 -1.73
N ASP A 169 -17.99 2.39 -2.14
CA ASP A 169 -17.94 3.64 -2.90
C ASP A 169 -18.57 3.49 -4.29
N CYS A 170 -18.33 2.36 -4.97
CA CYS A 170 -18.93 2.04 -6.27
C CYS A 170 -20.45 1.79 -6.15
N THR A 171 -20.89 1.09 -5.10
CA THR A 171 -22.32 0.80 -4.88
C THR A 171 -23.11 2.01 -4.40
N ALA A 172 -22.46 3.00 -3.76
CA ALA A 172 -23.09 4.26 -3.36
C ALA A 172 -23.73 5.02 -4.53
N LYS A 173 -23.17 4.89 -5.75
CA LYS A 173 -23.70 5.52 -6.98
C LYS A 173 -24.97 4.84 -7.53
N MET A 174 -25.41 3.72 -6.95
CA MET A 174 -26.61 2.98 -7.34
C MET A 174 -27.87 3.41 -6.58
N GLU A 175 -28.07 4.71 -6.37
CA GLU A 175 -29.21 5.22 -5.59
C GLU A 175 -30.57 4.85 -6.19
N ASN A 176 -30.62 4.65 -7.52
CA ASN A 176 -31.86 4.35 -8.25
C ASN A 176 -32.46 2.96 -7.91
N PHE A 177 -31.67 2.03 -7.33
CA PHE A 177 -32.13 0.68 -7.00
C PHE A 177 -31.59 0.21 -5.62
N PRO A 178 -32.20 0.65 -4.50
CA PRO A 178 -31.65 0.40 -3.16
C PRO A 178 -31.59 -1.09 -2.78
N ARG A 179 -32.58 -1.89 -3.16
CA ARG A 179 -32.55 -3.35 -2.91
C ARG A 179 -31.46 -4.06 -3.72
N LEU A 180 -31.23 -3.61 -4.95
CA LEU A 180 -30.19 -4.18 -5.80
C LEU A 180 -28.80 -3.84 -5.26
N ARG A 181 -28.62 -2.61 -4.77
CA ARG A 181 -27.40 -2.15 -4.10
C ARG A 181 -27.04 -3.08 -2.93
N GLU A 182 -27.97 -3.31 -2.01
CA GLU A 182 -27.74 -4.19 -0.85
C GLU A 182 -27.35 -5.62 -1.26
N GLU A 183 -28.02 -6.18 -2.26
CA GLU A 183 -27.70 -7.54 -2.74
C GLU A 183 -26.34 -7.62 -3.45
N ILE A 184 -25.99 -6.62 -4.27
CA ILE A 184 -24.67 -6.56 -4.92
C ILE A 184 -23.57 -6.44 -3.85
N GLU A 185 -23.71 -5.50 -2.92
CA GLU A 185 -22.75 -5.29 -1.84
C GLU A 185 -22.57 -6.57 -1.00
N ARG A 186 -23.68 -7.25 -0.66
CA ARG A 186 -23.66 -8.53 0.07
C ARG A 186 -22.93 -9.62 -0.71
N ILE A 187 -23.28 -9.84 -1.98
CA ILE A 187 -22.70 -10.90 -2.82
C ILE A 187 -21.21 -10.68 -3.02
N VAL A 188 -20.80 -9.46 -3.37
CA VAL A 188 -19.40 -9.13 -3.63
C VAL A 188 -18.58 -9.22 -2.34
N THR A 189 -19.10 -8.70 -1.21
CA THR A 189 -18.41 -8.80 0.08
C THR A 189 -18.25 -10.25 0.53
N GLN A 190 -19.27 -11.09 0.32
CA GLN A 190 -19.17 -12.51 0.61
C GLN A 190 -18.10 -13.19 -0.25
N GLN A 191 -18.08 -12.91 -1.55
CA GLN A 191 -17.05 -13.43 -2.46
C GLN A 191 -15.64 -12.99 -2.05
N LEU A 192 -15.45 -11.72 -1.65
CA LEU A 192 -14.17 -11.22 -1.16
C LEU A 192 -13.69 -11.99 0.08
N LYS A 193 -14.58 -12.23 1.05
CA LYS A 193 -14.25 -13.01 2.26
C LYS A 193 -13.92 -14.47 1.95
N GLU A 194 -14.64 -15.11 1.02
CA GLU A 194 -14.32 -16.47 0.59
C GLU A 194 -12.95 -16.54 -0.09
N LYS A 195 -12.60 -15.53 -0.91
CA LYS A 195 -11.28 -15.44 -1.56
C LYS A 195 -10.17 -15.09 -0.58
N GLU A 196 -10.44 -14.27 0.43
CA GLU A 196 -9.50 -13.94 1.51
C GLU A 196 -8.99 -15.20 2.20
N VAL A 197 -9.89 -16.09 2.63
CA VAL A 197 -9.53 -17.34 3.33
C VAL A 197 -8.63 -18.20 2.45
N ARG A 198 -9.03 -18.44 1.18
CA ARG A 198 -8.23 -19.26 0.26
C ARG A 198 -6.84 -18.65 -0.02
N THR A 199 -6.77 -17.33 -0.08
CA THR A 199 -5.51 -16.61 -0.33
C THR A 199 -4.59 -16.67 0.89
N LYS A 200 -5.14 -16.53 2.10
CA LYS A 200 -4.40 -16.71 3.35
C LYS A 200 -3.80 -18.11 3.45
N ASP A 201 -4.60 -19.14 3.17
CA ASP A 201 -4.14 -20.52 3.20
C ASP A 201 -3.01 -20.76 2.20
N GLN A 202 -3.16 -20.25 0.97
CA GLN A 202 -2.12 -20.35 -0.06
C GLN A 202 -0.81 -19.67 0.35
N LEU A 203 -0.89 -18.47 0.94
CA LEU A 203 0.30 -17.73 1.36
C LEU A 203 0.98 -18.38 2.57
N ILE A 204 0.22 -18.92 3.51
CA ILE A 204 0.77 -19.73 4.61
C ILE A 204 1.45 -20.98 4.06
N MET A 205 0.87 -21.63 3.05
CA MET A 205 1.49 -22.76 2.37
C MET A 205 2.84 -22.37 1.73
N LEU A 206 2.94 -21.21 1.08
CA LEU A 206 4.21 -20.71 0.54
C LEU A 206 5.27 -20.54 1.63
N VAL A 207 4.90 -19.99 2.80
CA VAL A 207 5.84 -19.90 3.93
C VAL A 207 6.23 -21.29 4.45
N ASN A 208 5.29 -22.23 4.51
CA ASN A 208 5.58 -23.61 4.91
C ASN A 208 6.52 -24.33 3.93
N ILE A 209 6.46 -24.00 2.64
CA ILE A 209 7.43 -24.51 1.65
C ILE A 209 8.84 -23.99 1.98
N GLN A 210 8.99 -22.70 2.29
CA GLN A 210 10.28 -22.13 2.71
C GLN A 210 10.80 -22.76 4.01
N LEU A 211 9.89 -23.13 4.93
CA LEU A 211 10.26 -23.88 6.12
C LEU A 211 10.66 -25.32 5.79
N SER A 212 10.08 -25.97 4.78
CA SER A 212 10.28 -27.40 4.54
C SER A 212 11.72 -27.74 4.14
N TYR A 213 12.36 -26.88 3.35
CA TYR A 213 13.73 -27.09 2.89
C TYR A 213 14.50 -25.78 2.82
N MET A 214 15.66 -25.73 3.49
CA MET A 214 16.60 -24.61 3.41
C MET A 214 17.70 -24.92 2.41
N ASN A 215 17.72 -24.16 1.31
CA ASN A 215 18.70 -24.34 0.26
C ASN A 215 20.04 -23.67 0.61
N THR A 216 20.98 -24.45 1.18
CA THR A 216 22.35 -23.98 1.45
C THR A 216 23.24 -23.88 0.20
N ASN A 217 22.75 -24.30 -0.97
CA ASN A 217 23.45 -24.16 -2.25
C ASN A 217 23.07 -22.87 -2.99
N HIS A 218 22.22 -22.03 -2.39
CA HIS A 218 21.83 -20.75 -2.97
C HIS A 218 23.05 -19.82 -3.11
N GLU A 219 23.13 -19.05 -4.19
CA GLU A 219 24.28 -18.16 -4.49
C GLU A 219 24.53 -17.12 -3.39
N ASP A 220 23.45 -16.60 -2.79
CA ASP A 220 23.53 -15.66 -1.67
C ASP A 220 23.91 -16.32 -0.33
N PHE A 221 23.92 -17.65 -0.24
CA PHE A 221 24.26 -18.34 0.99
C PHE A 221 25.78 -18.37 1.18
N ILE A 222 26.27 -17.51 2.06
CA ILE A 222 27.68 -17.49 2.47
C ILE A 222 27.87 -18.58 3.53
N GLY A 223 28.18 -19.80 3.10
CA GLY A 223 28.58 -20.88 3.99
C GLY A 223 29.98 -20.66 4.59
N PHE A 224 30.41 -21.58 5.46
CA PHE A 224 31.72 -21.53 6.15
C PHE A 224 32.90 -21.30 5.18
N ALA A 225 32.93 -21.97 4.02
CA ALA A 225 34.00 -21.85 3.04
C ALA A 225 34.11 -20.43 2.41
N ASN A 226 32.97 -19.75 2.21
CA ASN A 226 32.92 -18.43 1.60
C ASN A 226 33.00 -17.29 2.63
N ALA A 227 32.74 -17.58 3.92
CA ALA A 227 32.88 -16.62 5.02
C ALA A 227 34.35 -16.27 5.28
N GLU A 228 35.24 -17.28 5.26
CA GLU A 228 36.69 -17.06 5.31
C GLU A 228 37.18 -16.29 4.08
N GLN A 229 36.70 -16.64 2.87
CA GLN A 229 37.06 -15.91 1.66
C GLN A 229 36.57 -14.45 1.67
N LYS A 230 35.34 -14.17 2.09
CA LYS A 230 34.85 -12.78 2.21
C LYS A 230 35.56 -11.99 3.31
N SER A 231 35.99 -12.63 4.40
CA SER A 231 36.85 -11.99 5.39
C SER A 231 38.24 -11.63 4.81
N SER A 232 38.76 -12.47 3.91
CA SER A 232 40.03 -12.25 3.22
C SER A 232 39.97 -11.29 2.01
N ASP A 233 38.84 -11.22 1.31
CA ASP A 233 38.63 -10.31 0.16
C ASP A 233 38.21 -8.91 0.63
N SER A 234 37.62 -8.81 1.82
CA SER A 234 37.57 -7.57 2.60
C SER A 234 38.97 -7.10 3.03
N GLY A 235 39.97 -8.00 3.03
CA GLY A 235 41.38 -7.74 3.31
C GLY A 235 42.16 -7.11 2.15
N LYS A 236 41.56 -6.92 0.97
CA LYS A 236 42.12 -6.02 -0.07
C LYS A 236 41.80 -4.55 0.16
N ASN A 237 40.96 -4.23 1.15
CA ASN A 237 41.04 -2.93 1.79
C ASN A 237 42.03 -3.08 2.93
N LYS A 238 43.23 -2.50 2.76
CA LYS A 238 44.28 -2.40 3.79
C LYS A 238 43.65 -2.31 5.18
N LEU A 239 43.86 -3.35 6.02
CA LEU A 239 43.31 -3.39 7.38
C LEU A 239 43.62 -2.13 8.19
N GLY A 240 44.67 -1.36 7.83
CA GLY A 240 45.10 -0.17 8.55
C GLY A 240 44.17 1.05 8.58
N ASN A 241 42.99 1.01 7.95
CA ASN A 241 42.04 2.14 7.94
C ASN A 241 40.66 1.85 8.56
N GLN A 242 40.43 0.70 9.17
CA GLN A 242 39.18 0.48 9.91
C GLN A 242 39.19 1.25 11.25
N ILE A 243 38.28 2.22 11.38
CA ILE A 243 38.06 2.99 12.61
C ILE A 243 37.36 2.07 13.63
N ILE A 244 38.10 1.66 14.66
CA ILE A 244 37.62 0.86 15.80
C ILE A 244 36.74 1.70 16.71
N ARG A 245 37.16 2.93 17.01
CA ARG A 245 36.43 3.79 17.95
C ARG A 245 36.72 5.26 17.70
N LYS A 246 35.71 6.10 17.87
CA LYS A 246 35.82 7.56 17.82
C LYS A 246 35.26 8.18 19.10
N GLY A 247 35.88 9.26 19.57
CA GLY A 247 35.41 9.93 20.78
C GLY A 247 36.26 11.12 21.20
N TRP A 248 35.68 11.97 22.04
CA TRP A 248 36.40 13.08 22.68
C TRP A 248 37.25 12.55 23.82
N LEU A 249 38.53 12.90 23.83
CA LEU A 249 39.42 12.69 24.96
C LEU A 249 40.22 13.97 25.24
N THR A 250 40.47 14.24 26.51
CA THR A 250 41.27 15.38 26.95
C THR A 250 42.74 14.96 27.06
N ILE A 251 43.65 15.65 26.36
CA ILE A 251 45.08 15.46 26.57
C ILE A 251 45.55 16.43 27.66
N GLN A 252 45.97 15.89 28.79
CA GLN A 252 46.59 16.67 29.87
C GLN A 252 48.12 16.61 29.72
N ASN A 253 48.80 17.76 29.80
CA ASN A 253 50.26 17.95 29.64
C ASN A 253 50.84 17.93 28.21
N ILE A 254 50.30 18.73 27.28
CA ILE A 254 51.00 19.03 26.02
C ILE A 254 52.14 20.05 26.32
N PRO A 255 53.43 19.72 26.13
CA PRO A 255 54.55 20.55 26.60
C PRO A 255 54.67 21.93 25.95
N VAL A 256 53.97 22.18 24.83
CA VAL A 256 54.16 23.36 23.98
C VAL A 256 53.08 24.44 24.17
N LEU A 257 51.96 24.17 24.84
CA LEU A 257 50.99 25.22 25.17
C LEU A 257 50.61 25.18 26.65
N ARG A 258 51.14 26.16 27.41
CA ARG A 258 50.60 26.60 28.71
C ARG A 258 49.18 27.15 28.52
N SER A 259 48.20 26.27 28.41
CA SER A 259 46.78 26.54 28.67
C SER A 259 46.05 25.20 28.78
N GLY A 260 45.07 25.13 29.68
CA GLY A 260 44.44 23.91 30.20
C GLY A 260 44.07 22.83 29.18
N GLY A 261 43.92 21.60 29.67
CA GLY A 261 43.62 20.41 28.87
C GLY A 261 42.58 20.70 27.80
N ARG A 262 42.94 20.47 26.54
CA ARG A 262 42.05 20.62 25.40
C ARG A 262 41.48 19.27 25.04
N ASP A 263 40.20 19.26 24.73
CA ASP A 263 39.51 18.10 24.19
C ASP A 263 39.86 17.99 22.71
N PHE A 264 40.32 16.81 22.31
CA PHE A 264 40.59 16.48 20.92
C PHE A 264 39.66 15.35 20.49
N TRP A 265 39.31 15.33 19.21
CA TRP A 265 38.54 14.24 18.64
C TRP A 265 39.49 13.12 18.22
N PHE A 266 39.41 11.98 18.89
CA PHE A 266 40.26 10.83 18.60
C PHE A 266 39.57 9.85 17.66
N MET A 267 40.35 9.33 16.72
CA MET A 267 40.00 8.18 15.90
C MET A 267 41.04 7.09 16.12
N LEU A 268 40.59 6.01 16.76
CA LEU A 268 41.35 4.79 16.92
C LEU A 268 41.07 3.89 15.72
N ASN A 269 42.09 3.67 14.92
CA ASN A 269 42.11 2.65 13.88
C ASN A 269 42.80 1.38 14.42
N THR A 270 42.71 0.30 13.66
CA THR A 270 43.44 -0.96 13.88
C THR A 270 44.94 -0.77 14.09
N ASP A 271 45.57 0.12 13.31
CA ASP A 271 47.02 0.29 13.30
C ASP A 271 47.49 1.66 13.81
N THR A 272 46.59 2.65 13.96
CA THR A 272 46.94 4.04 14.26
C THR A 272 45.96 4.70 15.22
N LEU A 273 46.44 5.62 16.05
CA LEU A 273 45.62 6.52 16.85
C LEU A 273 45.86 7.95 16.37
N THR A 274 44.88 8.55 15.72
CA THR A 274 44.94 9.93 15.22
C THR A 274 44.01 10.83 16.03
N TRP A 275 44.39 12.10 16.18
CA TRP A 275 43.54 13.09 16.86
C TRP A 275 43.45 14.38 16.05
N TYR A 276 42.27 14.97 16.09
CA TYR A 276 41.93 16.22 15.41
C TYR A 276 41.64 17.29 16.45
N LYS A 277 42.07 18.52 16.17
CA LYS A 277 41.78 19.69 16.98
C LYS A 277 40.36 20.17 16.78
#